data_AF-A0A9W4CXP7-F1
#
_entry.id   AF-A0A9W4CXP7-F1
#
_cell.length_a   1.000
_cell.length_b   1.000
_cell.length_c   1.000
_cell.angle_alpha   90.00
_cell.angle_beta   90.00
_cell.angle_gamma   90.00
#
_symmetry.space_group_name_H-M   'P 1'
#
loop_
_entity.id
_entity.type
_entity.pdbx_description
1 polymer ?
#
loop_
_entity_poly.entity_id
_entity_poly.type
_entity_poly.pdbx_seq_one_letter_code
_entity_poly.pdbx_strand_id
1 'polypeptide(L)'
;MISCAYVFLFLNQKVHDSPTRSHQSYYRSARYDQSPSYHSEDEEINTPKLKVLEPQRLVILVDEPRNSFYGAYQIPSSRYFPKLNANLDIVSTSENKYGSGTKVMAYCSPTLSTTKIIKELVHGQTPVTKTQVIDPESATVSEQQCWARIFKQWEKISRFEEQGSKNLAQDDTCSSRDIISLAHQGLLSVTGVYSKLAPENKGDIPIVNVKNQLALKDMVSRPQLYAAKNVGNIQKVLVWYFGHLHIFERQVGKHSWWPTTKLNAENTNAAILLDFMRRDLRLFGELDVRLQQFALVEKLAGKKQAYSSLISLEAKNIPAQVLAEMSRVHIWISNEPSHSYLDSHTWHR
;
A
#
# COMPACT_ATOMS: atom_id res chain seq x y z
N MET A 1 1.74 19.12 23.08
CA MET A 1 1.35 18.69 21.71
C MET A 1 1.84 17.26 21.53
N ILE A 2 0.95 16.32 21.21
CA ILE A 2 1.33 14.92 20.99
C ILE A 2 1.92 14.75 19.59
N SER A 3 3.09 14.11 19.54
CA SER A 3 3.75 13.68 18.31
C SER A 3 3.29 12.28 17.95
N CYS A 4 3.00 12.00 16.67
CA CYS A 4 2.61 10.66 16.21
C CYS A 4 3.36 10.24 14.93
N ALA A 5 3.66 8.95 14.83
CA ALA A 5 4.09 8.27 13.61
C ALA A 5 3.12 7.16 13.23
N TYR A 6 2.87 7.00 11.93
CA TYR A 6 1.89 6.07 11.38
C TYR A 6 2.60 4.93 10.68
N VAL A 7 2.37 3.71 11.14
CA VAL A 7 3.05 2.51 10.65
C VAL A 7 2.05 1.63 9.91
N PHE A 8 2.40 1.29 8.67
CA PHE A 8 1.64 0.42 7.79
C PHE A 8 2.44 -0.87 7.59
N LEU A 9 1.80 -2.01 7.82
CA LEU A 9 2.40 -3.32 7.66
C LEU A 9 1.61 -4.10 6.62
N PHE A 10 2.24 -4.39 5.48
CA PHE A 10 1.62 -5.16 4.41
C PHE A 10 2.06 -6.61 4.43
N LEU A 11 1.12 -7.52 4.64
CA LEU A 11 1.32 -8.96 4.62
C LEU A 11 0.52 -9.55 3.46
N ASN A 12 1.19 -10.16 2.47
CA ASN A 12 0.51 -11.03 1.50
C ASN A 12 -0.06 -12.23 2.25
N GLN A 13 -1.29 -12.13 2.72
CA GLN A 13 -2.05 -13.28 3.18
C GLN A 13 -2.44 -14.06 1.93
N LYS A 14 -1.99 -15.31 1.82
CA LYS A 14 -2.68 -16.25 0.95
C LYS A 14 -4.12 -16.30 1.45
N VAL A 15 -5.08 -16.09 0.55
CA VAL A 15 -6.49 -16.35 0.84
C VAL A 15 -6.55 -17.82 1.28
N HIS A 16 -6.63 -18.05 2.58
CA HIS A 16 -7.01 -19.35 3.08
C HIS A 16 -8.50 -19.46 2.79
N ASP A 17 -8.87 -20.34 1.86
CA ASP A 17 -10.24 -20.79 1.74
C ASP A 17 -10.70 -21.17 3.15
N SER A 18 -11.72 -20.46 3.63
CA SER A 18 -12.32 -20.77 4.92
C SER A 18 -12.82 -22.22 4.86
N PRO A 19 -12.59 -23.05 5.88
CA PRO A 19 -13.17 -24.38 5.90
C PRO A 19 -14.68 -24.21 5.93
N THR A 20 -15.34 -24.60 4.84
CA THR A 20 -16.78 -24.78 4.79
C THR A 20 -17.21 -25.58 6.01
N ARG A 21 -17.94 -24.92 6.92
CA ARG A 21 -18.69 -25.57 7.99
C ARG A 21 -19.69 -26.52 7.32
N SER A 22 -19.34 -27.79 7.24
CA SER A 22 -20.29 -28.84 6.94
C SER A 22 -21.27 -28.93 8.12
N HIS A 23 -22.46 -28.36 7.94
CA HIS A 23 -23.59 -28.72 8.76
C HIS A 23 -23.92 -30.19 8.45
N GLN A 24 -23.56 -31.07 9.38
CA GLN A 24 -24.15 -32.40 9.48
C GLN A 24 -25.65 -32.23 9.79
N SER A 25 -26.51 -32.55 8.83
CA SER A 25 -27.90 -32.92 9.12
C SER A 25 -28.14 -34.35 8.64
N TYR A 26 -28.22 -35.24 9.62
CA TYR A 26 -28.80 -36.57 9.52
C TYR A 26 -30.22 -36.48 8.91
N TYR A 27 -30.47 -37.19 7.81
CA TYR A 27 -31.68 -37.98 7.61
C TYR A 27 -31.44 -39.08 6.59
N ARG A 28 -31.94 -40.26 6.91
CA ARG A 28 -31.74 -41.55 6.25
C ARG A 28 -33.06 -41.95 5.59
N SER A 29 -33.05 -42.29 4.29
CA SER A 29 -33.61 -43.54 3.71
C SER A 29 -33.94 -43.43 2.20
N ALA A 30 -33.29 -44.31 1.41
CA ALA A 30 -33.73 -45.13 0.26
C ALA A 30 -34.64 -44.50 -0.85
N ARG A 31 -34.45 -44.73 -2.16
CA ARG A 31 -34.05 -45.94 -2.90
C ARG A 31 -33.71 -45.54 -4.37
N TYR A 32 -32.94 -46.40 -5.04
CA TYR A 32 -32.52 -46.48 -6.46
C TYR A 32 -33.33 -45.74 -7.55
N ASP A 33 -32.62 -45.11 -8.50
CA ASP A 33 -32.53 -45.56 -9.91
C ASP A 33 -31.39 -44.88 -10.69
N GLN A 34 -30.72 -45.68 -11.54
CA GLN A 34 -29.61 -45.28 -12.43
C GLN A 34 -30.13 -44.79 -13.78
N SER A 35 -29.60 -43.66 -14.29
CA SER A 35 -29.09 -43.54 -15.66
C SER A 35 -28.40 -42.18 -15.91
N PRO A 36 -27.50 -42.08 -16.91
CA PRO A 36 -26.32 -41.21 -16.84
C PRO A 36 -26.35 -40.00 -17.80
N SER A 37 -25.32 -39.17 -17.65
CA SER A 37 -24.80 -38.16 -18.58
C SER A 37 -25.44 -36.77 -18.54
N TYR A 38 -24.71 -35.81 -17.97
CA TYR A 38 -24.17 -34.64 -18.68
C TYR A 38 -23.23 -33.93 -17.69
N HIS A 39 -21.94 -34.23 -17.76
CA HIS A 39 -20.91 -33.39 -17.17
C HIS A 39 -20.73 -32.19 -18.10
N SER A 40 -21.25 -31.03 -17.70
CA SER A 40 -20.72 -29.75 -18.19
C SER A 40 -19.47 -29.46 -17.37
N GLU A 41 -18.34 -29.94 -17.86
CA GLU A 41 -17.04 -29.39 -17.49
C GLU A 41 -17.02 -27.95 -18.00
N ASP A 42 -17.41 -27.01 -17.15
CA ASP A 42 -17.01 -25.62 -17.33
C ASP A 42 -15.48 -25.61 -17.20
N GLU A 43 -14.80 -25.57 -18.35
CA GLU A 43 -13.38 -25.27 -18.46
C GLU A 43 -13.11 -23.97 -17.71
N GLU A 44 -12.63 -24.11 -16.47
CA GLU A 44 -12.01 -23.04 -15.71
C GLU A 44 -10.77 -22.62 -16.51
N ILE A 45 -10.92 -21.57 -17.32
CA ILE A 45 -9.82 -20.93 -18.03
C ILE A 45 -8.75 -20.60 -16.99
N ASN A 46 -7.68 -21.38 -16.99
CA ASN A 46 -6.47 -21.17 -16.22
C ASN A 46 -5.80 -19.87 -16.70
N THR A 47 -6.36 -18.72 -16.33
CA THR A 47 -5.59 -17.47 -16.34
C THR A 47 -4.48 -17.62 -15.30
N PRO A 48 -3.20 -17.52 -15.69
CA PRO A 48 -2.11 -17.61 -14.72
C PRO A 48 -2.29 -16.51 -13.67
N LYS A 49 -2.59 -16.93 -12.44
CA LYS A 49 -2.79 -16.04 -11.29
C LYS A 49 -1.56 -15.13 -11.14
N LEU A 50 -1.82 -13.82 -11.12
CA LEU A 50 -0.90 -12.72 -10.84
C LEU A 50 0.14 -13.14 -9.77
N LYS A 51 1.40 -13.34 -10.18
CA LYS A 51 2.55 -13.32 -9.27
C LYS A 51 3.40 -12.10 -9.56
N VAL A 52 2.83 -10.91 -9.40
CA VAL A 52 3.61 -9.85 -8.74
C VAL A 52 3.31 -10.06 -7.26
N LEU A 53 4.12 -10.88 -6.58
CA LEU A 53 4.09 -10.85 -5.13
C LEU A 53 4.70 -9.51 -4.75
N GLU A 54 3.85 -8.48 -4.63
CA GLU A 54 4.29 -7.22 -4.06
C GLU A 54 5.07 -7.53 -2.80
N PRO A 55 6.30 -7.01 -2.68
CA PRO A 55 7.11 -7.41 -1.57
C PRO A 55 6.40 -6.93 -0.30
N GLN A 56 6.32 -7.84 0.67
CA GLN A 56 5.75 -7.51 1.96
C GLN A 56 6.66 -6.44 2.60
N ARG A 57 6.06 -5.37 3.13
CA ARG A 57 6.79 -4.15 3.54
C ARG A 57 6.22 -3.54 4.81
N LEU A 58 7.07 -2.85 5.54
CA LEU A 58 6.70 -1.94 6.61
C LEU A 58 6.98 -0.51 6.16
N VAL A 59 5.96 0.35 6.20
CA VAL A 59 6.07 1.77 5.83
C VAL A 59 5.77 2.62 7.06
N ILE A 60 6.61 3.62 7.31
CA ILE A 60 6.44 4.60 8.37
C ILE A 60 6.21 5.96 7.74
N LEU A 61 5.11 6.61 8.13
CA LEU A 61 4.71 7.94 7.69
C LEU A 61 4.66 8.91 8.87
N VAL A 62 5.19 10.10 8.68
CA VAL A 62 4.96 11.27 9.53
C VAL A 62 4.66 12.45 8.63
N ASP A 63 3.69 13.26 9.01
CA ASP A 63 3.42 14.54 8.36
C ASP A 63 3.47 15.65 9.41
N GLU A 64 4.62 16.31 9.47
CA GLU A 64 4.81 17.56 10.19
C GLU A 64 5.18 18.65 9.17
N PRO A 65 4.73 19.91 9.37
CA PRO A 65 4.91 21.00 8.39
C PRO A 65 6.33 21.22 7.86
N ARG A 66 7.36 20.75 8.57
CA ARG A 66 8.78 20.85 8.16
C ARG A 66 9.53 19.51 8.14
N ASN A 67 8.90 18.43 8.62
CA ASN A 67 9.56 17.14 8.87
C ASN A 67 8.69 15.98 8.38
N SER A 68 8.05 16.11 7.20
CA SER A 68 7.35 14.99 6.60
C SER A 68 8.34 13.86 6.33
N PHE A 69 8.01 12.64 6.75
CA PHE A 69 8.89 11.48 6.64
C PHE A 69 8.13 10.32 6.03
N TYR A 70 8.73 9.70 5.01
CA TYR A 70 8.34 8.40 4.50
C TYR A 70 9.57 7.50 4.53
N GLY A 71 9.45 6.37 5.22
CA GLY A 71 10.46 5.31 5.23
C GLY A 71 9.84 3.96 4.93
N ALA A 72 10.45 3.21 4.02
CA ALA A 72 10.08 1.83 3.72
C ALA A 72 11.18 0.88 4.23
N TYR A 73 10.75 -0.21 4.85
CA TYR A 73 11.61 -1.18 5.53
C TYR A 73 11.21 -2.60 5.13
N GLN A 74 12.17 -3.51 5.21
CA GLN A 74 11.89 -4.94 5.15
C GLN A 74 10.96 -5.32 6.30
N ILE A 75 10.22 -6.40 6.13
CA ILE A 75 9.35 -6.88 7.20
C ILE A 75 10.16 -7.38 8.37
N PRO A 76 9.81 -7.00 9.61
CA PRO A 76 10.40 -7.59 10.80
C PRO A 76 10.25 -9.11 10.77
N SER A 77 11.28 -9.87 11.16
CA SER A 77 11.23 -11.35 11.18
C SER A 77 10.03 -11.90 11.98
N SER A 78 9.55 -11.12 12.96
CA SER A 78 8.37 -11.44 13.75
C SER A 78 7.05 -11.37 12.97
N ARG A 79 7.00 -10.65 11.83
CA ARG A 79 5.79 -10.29 11.07
C ARG A 79 4.75 -9.49 11.86
N TYR A 80 5.17 -8.89 12.98
CA TYR A 80 4.36 -7.98 13.79
C TYR A 80 4.93 -6.57 13.73
N PHE A 81 4.15 -5.60 14.21
CA PHE A 81 4.64 -4.25 14.39
C PHE A 81 5.85 -4.19 15.34
N PRO A 82 6.76 -3.20 15.19
CA PRO A 82 7.90 -3.03 16.07
C PRO A 82 7.45 -2.89 17.53
N LYS A 83 7.99 -3.73 18.41
CA LYS A 83 7.79 -3.59 19.85
C LYS A 83 8.79 -2.57 20.38
N LEU A 84 8.28 -1.48 20.92
CA LEU A 84 9.11 -0.43 21.52
C LEU A 84 9.36 -0.72 23.00
N ASN A 85 10.40 -0.10 23.54
CA ASN A 85 10.71 -0.18 24.96
C ASN A 85 9.57 0.42 25.79
N ALA A 86 9.02 -0.35 26.71
CA ALA A 86 7.91 0.05 27.58
C ALA A 86 8.24 1.23 28.52
N ASN A 87 9.52 1.52 28.73
CA ASN A 87 9.97 2.65 29.54
C ASN A 87 9.98 3.98 28.75
N LEU A 88 9.73 3.94 27.44
CA LEU A 88 9.53 5.13 26.64
C LEU A 88 8.07 5.57 26.77
N ASP A 89 7.84 6.87 26.84
CA ASP A 89 6.50 7.48 26.82
C ASP A 89 5.86 7.39 25.42
N ILE A 90 5.90 6.22 24.78
CA ILE A 90 5.29 5.95 23.47
C ILE A 90 4.17 4.95 23.67
N VAL A 91 2.96 5.34 23.27
CA VAL A 91 1.82 4.43 23.19
C VAL A 91 1.49 4.13 21.74
N SER A 92 1.11 2.89 21.47
CA SER A 92 0.55 2.49 20.19
C SER A 92 -0.96 2.33 20.29
N THR A 93 -1.67 2.65 19.20
CA THR A 93 -3.09 2.28 19.05
C THR A 93 -3.27 0.75 19.05
N SER A 94 -4.48 0.27 19.28
CA SER A 94 -4.80 -1.15 19.24
C SER A 94 -4.60 -1.73 17.84
N GLU A 95 -3.98 -2.91 17.78
CA GLU A 95 -3.87 -3.67 16.53
C GLU A 95 -5.25 -4.20 16.13
N ASN A 96 -5.70 -3.86 14.92
CA ASN A 96 -6.90 -4.48 14.38
C ASN A 96 -6.59 -5.92 13.96
N LYS A 97 -7.43 -6.86 14.39
CA LYS A 97 -7.36 -8.28 14.02
C LYS A 97 -7.95 -8.57 12.64
N TYR A 98 -8.72 -7.64 12.08
CA TYR A 98 -9.45 -7.80 10.82
C TYR A 98 -8.88 -6.86 9.75
N GLY A 99 -8.74 -7.33 8.51
CA GLY A 99 -8.27 -6.49 7.40
C GLY A 99 -7.63 -7.26 6.24
N SER A 100 -7.89 -6.81 5.01
CA SER A 100 -7.32 -7.29 3.76
C SER A 100 -5.82 -6.93 3.63
N GLY A 101 -4.94 -7.74 4.22
CA GLY A 101 -3.49 -7.73 3.98
C GLY A 101 -2.70 -6.55 4.58
N THR A 102 -3.28 -5.37 4.74
CA THR A 102 -2.60 -4.19 5.31
C THR A 102 -3.11 -3.90 6.72
N LYS A 103 -2.20 -3.88 7.68
CA LYS A 103 -2.46 -3.44 9.06
C LYS A 103 -1.91 -2.04 9.28
N VAL A 104 -2.55 -1.27 10.14
CA VAL A 104 -2.14 0.10 10.47
C VAL A 104 -2.12 0.32 11.98
N MET A 105 -1.12 1.05 12.45
CA MET A 105 -0.95 1.43 13.85
C MET A 105 -0.38 2.84 13.93
N ALA A 106 -0.82 3.64 14.90
CA ALA A 106 -0.20 4.92 15.23
C ALA A 106 0.58 4.79 16.53
N TYR A 107 1.80 5.33 16.55
CA TYR A 107 2.68 5.42 17.71
C TYR A 107 2.81 6.87 18.11
N CYS A 108 2.41 7.20 19.32
CA CYS A 108 2.29 8.57 19.76
C CYS A 108 2.96 8.81 21.11
N SER A 109 3.48 10.02 21.30
CA SER A 109 4.13 10.43 22.54
C SER A 109 3.81 11.89 22.89
N PRO A 110 3.49 12.20 24.17
CA PRO A 110 3.35 13.56 24.64
C PRO A 110 4.69 14.23 24.95
N THR A 111 5.77 13.46 25.16
CA THR A 111 7.08 13.98 25.60
C THR A 111 8.17 13.85 24.53
N LEU A 112 8.03 12.93 23.59
CA LEU A 112 8.98 12.73 22.50
C LEU A 112 8.54 13.45 21.23
N SER A 113 9.53 13.95 20.47
CA SER A 113 9.31 14.44 19.11
C SER A 113 9.10 13.27 18.15
N THR A 114 8.46 13.54 17.00
CA THR A 114 8.33 12.55 15.92
C THR A 114 9.67 11.98 15.47
N THR A 115 10.74 12.79 15.40
CA THR A 115 12.09 12.30 15.08
C THR A 115 12.59 11.25 16.07
N LYS A 116 12.33 11.42 17.37
CA LYS A 116 12.69 10.42 18.39
C LYS A 116 11.82 9.17 18.25
N ILE A 117 10.51 9.31 18.02
CA ILE A 117 9.61 8.18 17.77
C ILE A 117 10.09 7.37 16.55
N ILE A 118 10.41 8.04 15.43
CA ILE A 118 10.94 7.39 14.23
C ILE A 118 12.23 6.65 14.57
N LYS A 119 13.18 7.28 15.26
CA LYS A 119 14.45 6.66 15.63
C LYS A 119 14.26 5.32 16.35
N GLU A 120 13.30 5.25 17.27
CA GLU A 120 12.98 4.03 18.00
C GLU A 120 12.27 3.00 17.12
N LEU A 121 11.35 3.42 16.25
CA LEU A 121 10.64 2.52 15.33
C LEU A 121 11.56 1.87 14.28
N VAL A 122 12.56 2.62 13.79
CA VAL A 122 13.50 2.16 12.76
C VAL A 122 14.68 1.41 13.34
N HIS A 123 14.86 1.43 14.66
CA HIS A 123 15.96 0.73 15.31
C HIS A 123 15.88 -0.78 15.04
N GLY A 124 16.93 -1.33 14.45
CA GLY A 124 16.98 -2.74 14.03
C GLY A 124 16.17 -3.08 12.78
N GLN A 125 15.58 -2.08 12.11
CA GLN A 125 14.91 -2.28 10.82
C GLN A 125 15.89 -2.10 9.67
N THR A 126 15.74 -2.92 8.61
CA THR A 126 16.54 -2.79 7.39
C THR A 126 15.80 -1.89 6.39
N PRO A 127 16.32 -0.69 6.07
CA PRO A 127 15.69 0.19 5.10
C PRO A 127 15.74 -0.42 3.71
N VAL A 128 14.68 -0.17 2.92
CA VAL A 128 14.62 -0.54 1.51
C VAL A 128 15.09 0.67 0.70
N THR A 129 16.40 0.72 0.42
CA THR A 129 17.01 1.77 -0.40
C THR A 129 17.08 1.28 -1.84
N LYS A 130 16.03 1.63 -2.61
CA LYS A 130 15.78 1.20 -4.01
C LYS A 130 15.42 -0.27 -4.16
N THR A 131 14.70 -0.53 -5.24
CA THR A 131 14.39 -1.84 -5.78
C THR A 131 15.58 -2.75 -5.61
N GLN A 132 15.46 -3.73 -4.72
CA GLN A 132 16.31 -4.91 -4.82
C GLN A 132 16.23 -5.32 -6.27
N VAL A 133 17.38 -5.45 -6.94
CA VAL A 133 17.47 -6.10 -8.24
C VAL A 133 16.73 -7.41 -8.07
N ILE A 134 15.51 -7.44 -8.59
CA ILE A 134 14.68 -8.64 -8.55
C ILE A 134 15.44 -9.61 -9.43
N ASP A 135 15.77 -10.77 -8.87
CA ASP A 135 16.45 -11.82 -9.60
C ASP A 135 15.71 -12.05 -10.93
N PRO A 136 16.38 -11.95 -12.10
CA PRO A 136 15.76 -12.25 -13.40
C PRO A 136 15.08 -13.63 -13.44
N GLU A 137 15.51 -14.58 -12.59
CA GLU A 137 14.86 -15.89 -12.44
C GLU A 137 13.50 -15.83 -11.73
N SER A 138 13.22 -14.76 -10.99
CA SER A 138 11.91 -14.53 -10.35
C SER A 138 10.89 -13.84 -11.25
N ALA A 139 11.32 -13.42 -12.44
CA ALA A 139 10.41 -12.93 -13.48
C ALA A 139 9.52 -14.06 -13.99
N THR A 140 8.28 -13.72 -14.33
CA THR A 140 7.36 -14.64 -15.00
C THR A 140 7.92 -15.03 -16.38
N VAL A 141 7.53 -16.19 -16.89
CA VAL A 141 7.93 -16.64 -18.24
C VAL A 141 7.58 -15.57 -19.30
N SER A 142 6.43 -14.88 -19.13
CA SER A 142 6.03 -13.77 -20.01
C SER A 142 7.00 -12.59 -19.96
N GLU A 143 7.40 -12.15 -18.76
CA GLU A 143 8.37 -11.07 -18.58
C GLU A 143 9.74 -11.43 -19.15
N GLN A 144 10.22 -12.67 -18.96
CA GLN A 144 11.48 -13.14 -19.52
C GLN A 144 11.46 -13.16 -21.05
N GLN A 145 10.36 -13.65 -21.64
CA GLN A 145 10.18 -13.66 -23.09
C GLN A 145 10.09 -12.24 -23.66
N CYS A 146 9.38 -11.34 -22.97
CA CYS A 146 9.29 -9.95 -23.36
C CYS A 146 10.66 -9.26 -23.30
N TRP A 147 11.42 -9.46 -22.21
CA TRP A 147 12.77 -8.93 -22.06
C TRP A 147 13.70 -9.41 -23.17
N ALA A 148 13.73 -10.71 -23.47
CA ALA A 148 14.59 -11.27 -24.51
C ALA A 148 14.34 -10.62 -25.89
N ARG A 149 13.08 -10.31 -26.21
CA ARG A 149 12.68 -9.65 -27.45
C ARG A 149 13.14 -8.19 -27.48
N ILE A 150 12.83 -7.43 -26.41
CA ILE A 150 13.23 -6.03 -26.27
C ILE A 150 14.74 -5.90 -26.36
N PHE A 151 15.47 -6.72 -25.62
CA PHE A 151 16.92 -6.70 -25.59
C PHE A 151 17.54 -7.00 -26.96
N LYS A 152 17.02 -8.01 -27.67
CA LYS A 152 17.48 -8.33 -29.04
C LYS A 152 17.26 -7.19 -30.02
N GLN A 153 16.11 -6.51 -29.95
CA GLN A 153 15.83 -5.35 -30.79
C GLN A 153 16.73 -4.17 -30.45
N TRP A 154 16.88 -3.90 -29.16
CA TRP A 154 17.74 -2.83 -28.66
C TRP A 154 19.20 -3.05 -29.05
N GLU A 155 19.74 -4.26 -28.87
CA GLU A 155 21.12 -4.57 -29.26
C GLU A 155 21.35 -4.36 -30.76
N LYS A 156 20.37 -4.73 -31.59
CA LYS A 156 20.42 -4.47 -33.02
C LYS A 156 20.42 -2.98 -33.36
N ILE A 157 19.74 -2.12 -32.60
CA ILE A 157 19.76 -0.67 -32.84
C ILE A 157 21.07 -0.07 -32.31
N SER A 158 21.46 -0.43 -31.09
CA SER A 158 22.67 0.06 -30.42
C SER A 158 23.96 -0.27 -31.18
N ARG A 159 24.00 -1.36 -31.96
CA ARG A 159 25.16 -1.70 -32.80
C ARG A 159 25.29 -0.86 -34.08
N PHE A 160 24.23 -0.19 -34.53
CA PHE A 160 24.19 0.48 -35.83
C PHE A 160 23.92 2.00 -35.74
N GLU A 161 23.43 2.50 -34.61
CA GLU A 161 23.16 3.92 -34.41
C GLU A 161 24.01 4.50 -33.28
N GLU A 162 25.04 5.28 -33.61
CA GLU A 162 25.81 6.07 -32.63
C GLU A 162 25.02 7.30 -32.13
N GLN A 163 24.00 7.75 -32.88
CA GLN A 163 23.29 9.03 -32.65
C GLN A 163 21.76 8.98 -32.87
N GLY A 164 21.18 7.78 -32.97
CA GLY A 164 19.74 7.57 -33.10
C GLY A 164 19.03 7.40 -31.75
N SER A 165 17.73 7.72 -31.73
CA SER A 165 16.91 7.54 -30.53
C SER A 165 16.73 6.05 -30.24
N LYS A 166 17.26 5.55 -29.12
CA LYS A 166 17.13 4.15 -28.64
C LYS A 166 15.70 3.79 -28.16
N ASN A 167 14.71 4.45 -28.75
CA ASN A 167 13.30 4.29 -28.45
C ASN A 167 12.72 3.13 -29.26
N LEU A 168 12.22 2.13 -28.55
CA LEU A 168 11.49 1.00 -29.09
C LEU A 168 9.98 1.24 -28.96
N ALA A 169 9.24 0.82 -29.99
CA ALA A 169 7.82 0.60 -29.82
C ALA A 169 7.58 -0.65 -28.97
N GLN A 170 6.50 -0.67 -28.19
CA GLN A 170 6.00 -1.91 -27.61
C GLN A 170 5.80 -2.97 -28.71
N ASP A 171 6.38 -4.14 -28.49
CA ASP A 171 6.14 -5.36 -29.26
C ASP A 171 4.76 -5.91 -28.86
N ASP A 172 3.95 -6.35 -29.84
CA ASP A 172 2.58 -6.81 -29.58
C ASP A 172 2.52 -8.06 -28.69
N THR A 173 3.61 -8.81 -28.60
CA THR A 173 3.73 -9.98 -27.69
C THR A 173 4.05 -9.58 -26.25
N CYS A 174 4.54 -8.36 -26.03
CA CYS A 174 4.80 -7.82 -24.70
C CYS A 174 3.54 -7.15 -24.16
N SER A 175 3.00 -7.65 -23.05
CA SER A 175 1.92 -6.94 -22.36
C SER A 175 2.44 -5.62 -21.76
N SER A 176 1.57 -4.61 -21.64
CA SER A 176 1.94 -3.35 -20.98
C SER A 176 2.37 -3.59 -19.53
N ARG A 177 1.77 -4.58 -18.86
CA ARG A 177 2.15 -5.01 -17.51
C ARG A 177 3.59 -5.50 -17.44
N ASP A 178 4.00 -6.38 -18.36
CA ASP A 178 5.36 -6.93 -18.36
C ASP A 178 6.40 -5.84 -18.61
N ILE A 179 6.13 -4.89 -19.51
CA ILE A 179 7.03 -3.73 -19.74
C ILE A 179 7.19 -2.89 -18.47
N ILE A 180 6.09 -2.57 -17.79
CA ILE A 180 6.11 -1.78 -16.56
C ILE A 180 6.83 -2.54 -15.43
N SER A 181 6.63 -3.86 -15.34
CA SER A 181 7.35 -4.73 -14.40
C SER A 181 8.86 -4.76 -14.68
N LEU A 182 9.27 -4.93 -15.94
CA LEU A 182 10.69 -4.88 -16.34
C LEU A 182 11.31 -3.51 -16.06
N ALA A 183 10.55 -2.43 -16.24
CA ALA A 183 10.99 -1.09 -15.86
C ALA A 183 11.20 -0.98 -14.36
N HIS A 184 10.32 -1.55 -13.55
CA HIS A 184 10.51 -1.58 -12.11
C HIS A 184 11.79 -2.31 -11.68
N GLN A 185 12.14 -3.39 -12.39
CA GLN A 185 13.38 -4.13 -12.19
C GLN A 185 14.64 -3.36 -12.65
N GLY A 186 14.48 -2.19 -13.26
CA GLY A 186 15.59 -1.36 -13.75
C GLY A 186 16.15 -1.79 -15.11
N LEU A 187 15.50 -2.74 -15.79
CA LEU A 187 16.01 -3.32 -17.04
C LEU A 187 15.74 -2.42 -18.26
N LEU A 188 14.73 -1.57 -18.19
CA LEU A 188 14.36 -0.64 -19.25
C LEU A 188 13.75 0.64 -18.70
N SER A 189 13.61 1.66 -19.54
CA SER A 189 12.84 2.88 -19.24
C SER A 189 11.54 2.92 -20.04
N VAL A 190 10.52 3.57 -19.49
CA VAL A 190 9.22 3.73 -20.16
C VAL A 190 9.03 5.19 -20.58
N THR A 191 8.62 5.39 -21.83
CA THR A 191 8.29 6.71 -22.37
C THR A 191 6.81 6.80 -22.77
N GLY A 192 6.36 8.00 -23.15
CA GLY A 192 4.98 8.26 -23.54
C GLY A 192 4.02 8.41 -22.34
N VAL A 193 2.73 8.19 -22.59
CA VAL A 193 1.65 8.47 -21.61
C VAL A 193 1.75 7.62 -20.34
N TYR A 194 2.29 6.40 -20.44
CA TYR A 194 2.43 5.48 -19.31
C TYR A 194 3.77 5.59 -18.58
N SER A 195 4.65 6.52 -18.96
CA SER A 195 5.91 6.78 -18.24
C SER A 195 5.72 7.01 -16.74
N LYS A 196 4.61 7.65 -16.35
CA LYS A 196 4.27 7.91 -14.94
C LYS A 196 3.94 6.65 -14.12
N LEU A 197 3.70 5.52 -14.77
CA LEU A 197 3.39 4.24 -14.11
C LEU A 197 4.63 3.39 -13.83
N ALA A 198 5.81 3.83 -14.27
CA ALA A 198 7.07 3.15 -14.06
C ALA A 198 8.08 4.06 -13.36
N PRO A 199 9.03 3.45 -12.62
CA PRO A 199 10.28 4.10 -12.21
C PRO A 199 11.00 4.81 -13.37
N GLU A 200 11.52 6.01 -13.10
CA GLU A 200 12.50 6.67 -13.96
C GLU A 200 13.84 5.95 -13.84
N ASN A 201 14.25 5.26 -14.90
CA ASN A 201 15.57 4.64 -15.00
C ASN A 201 16.47 5.47 -15.92
N LYS A 202 17.78 5.42 -15.64
CA LYS A 202 18.81 6.14 -16.41
C LYS A 202 19.94 5.18 -16.73
N GLY A 203 20.62 5.44 -17.84
CA GLY A 203 21.77 4.66 -18.28
C GLY A 203 21.59 4.19 -19.71
N ASP A 204 22.50 3.32 -20.14
CA ASP A 204 22.46 2.71 -21.47
C ASP A 204 21.54 1.48 -21.46
N ILE A 205 20.24 1.74 -21.39
CA ILE A 205 19.18 0.72 -21.32
C ILE A 205 18.10 0.99 -22.39
N PRO A 206 17.32 -0.03 -22.78
CA PRO A 206 16.21 0.17 -23.71
C PRO A 206 15.19 1.18 -23.21
N ILE A 207 14.68 2.04 -24.09
CA ILE A 207 13.56 2.95 -23.79
C ILE A 207 12.36 2.46 -24.60
N VAL A 208 11.26 2.11 -23.93
CA VAL A 208 10.08 1.50 -24.59
C VAL A 208 8.86 2.40 -24.46
N ASN A 209 8.21 2.69 -25.58
CA ASN A 209 6.93 3.40 -25.62
C ASN A 209 5.78 2.41 -25.53
N VAL A 210 5.07 2.41 -24.40
CA VAL A 210 3.89 1.55 -24.17
C VAL A 210 2.70 2.14 -24.94
N LYS A 211 2.16 1.36 -25.87
CA LYS A 211 1.04 1.74 -26.75
C LYS A 211 -0.28 1.17 -26.26
N ASN A 212 -0.25 -0.06 -25.77
CA ASN A 212 -1.45 -0.80 -25.42
C ASN A 212 -2.04 -0.26 -24.11
N GLN A 213 -3.37 -0.26 -24.05
CA GLN A 213 -4.08 0.19 -22.86
C GLN A 213 -3.68 -0.64 -21.65
N LEU A 214 -3.46 0.02 -20.52
CA LEU A 214 -3.10 -0.62 -19.25
C LEU A 214 -4.18 -0.31 -18.21
N ALA A 215 -4.82 -1.36 -17.68
CA ALA A 215 -5.71 -1.22 -16.54
C ALA A 215 -4.94 -1.46 -15.24
N LEU A 216 -5.24 -0.68 -14.19
CA LEU A 216 -4.56 -0.82 -12.90
C LEU A 216 -4.76 -2.22 -12.29
N LYS A 217 -5.90 -2.86 -12.55
CA LYS A 217 -6.19 -4.24 -12.10
C LYS A 217 -5.24 -5.29 -12.68
N ASP A 218 -4.59 -4.99 -13.79
CA ASP A 218 -3.60 -5.90 -14.40
C ASP A 218 -2.26 -5.83 -13.65
N MET A 219 -2.06 -4.76 -12.90
CA MET A 219 -0.86 -4.49 -12.10
C MET A 219 -1.04 -4.72 -10.61
N VAL A 220 -2.27 -4.56 -10.11
CA VAL A 220 -2.60 -4.53 -8.68
C VAL A 220 -3.63 -5.61 -8.38
N SER A 221 -3.25 -6.54 -7.49
CA SER A 221 -4.14 -7.58 -6.96
C SER A 221 -4.97 -7.09 -5.77
N ARG A 222 -6.03 -7.83 -5.42
CA ARG A 222 -6.92 -7.47 -4.30
C ARG A 222 -6.21 -7.20 -2.96
N PRO A 223 -5.23 -8.01 -2.48
CA PRO A 223 -4.54 -7.72 -1.23
C PRO A 223 -3.78 -6.38 -1.24
N GLN A 224 -3.35 -5.92 -2.42
CA GLN A 224 -2.63 -4.66 -2.56
C GLN A 224 -3.55 -3.45 -2.50
N LEU A 225 -4.83 -3.60 -2.82
CA LEU A 225 -5.82 -2.54 -2.74
C LEU A 225 -6.25 -2.35 -1.27
N TYR A 226 -5.72 -1.32 -0.63
CA TYR A 226 -6.00 -1.05 0.78
C TYR A 226 -7.29 -0.25 0.97
N ALA A 227 -7.46 0.83 0.21
CA ALA A 227 -8.62 1.71 0.36
C ALA A 227 -9.09 2.28 -0.98
N ALA A 228 -10.35 2.68 -1.04
CA ALA A 228 -10.90 3.42 -2.18
C ALA A 228 -11.94 4.45 -1.77
N LYS A 229 -12.02 5.55 -2.52
CA LYS A 229 -12.96 6.66 -2.24
C LYS A 229 -13.31 7.44 -3.50
N ASN A 230 -14.58 7.79 -3.64
CA ASN A 230 -15.02 8.83 -4.57
C ASN A 230 -14.88 10.21 -3.91
N VAL A 231 -14.17 11.12 -4.56
CA VAL A 231 -14.04 12.53 -4.20
C VAL A 231 -14.59 13.34 -5.37
N GLY A 232 -15.87 13.72 -5.28
CA GLY A 232 -16.59 14.31 -6.42
C GLY A 232 -16.70 13.31 -7.59
N ASN A 233 -16.24 13.72 -8.78
CA ASN A 233 -16.19 12.87 -9.98
C ASN A 233 -14.85 12.12 -10.15
N ILE A 234 -13.99 12.13 -9.14
CA ILE A 234 -12.70 11.45 -9.14
C ILE A 234 -12.77 10.23 -8.23
N GLN A 235 -12.42 9.08 -8.76
CA GLN A 235 -12.16 7.85 -8.01
C GLN A 235 -10.70 7.85 -7.59
N LYS A 236 -10.44 7.65 -6.31
CA LYS A 236 -9.09 7.50 -5.74
C LYS A 236 -8.95 6.15 -5.06
N VAL A 237 -7.79 5.53 -5.19
CA VAL A 237 -7.43 4.29 -4.50
C VAL A 237 -6.09 4.45 -3.81
N LEU A 238 -5.95 3.86 -2.63
CA LEU A 238 -4.70 3.69 -1.91
C LEU A 238 -4.26 2.23 -2.08
N VAL A 239 -3.13 2.04 -2.73
CA VAL A 239 -2.63 0.71 -3.14
C VAL A 239 -1.18 0.52 -2.75
N TRP A 240 -0.81 -0.73 -2.52
CA TRP A 240 0.59 -1.18 -2.55
C TRP A 240 1.02 -1.43 -3.98
N TYR A 241 1.93 -0.60 -4.47
CA TYR A 241 2.48 -0.69 -5.80
C TYR A 241 4.00 -0.67 -5.67
N PHE A 242 4.66 -1.70 -6.19
CA PHE A 242 6.11 -1.85 -6.12
C PHE A 242 6.70 -1.84 -4.69
N GLY A 243 5.92 -2.31 -3.71
CA GLY A 243 6.28 -2.36 -2.30
C GLY A 243 6.06 -1.04 -1.55
N HIS A 244 5.49 -0.03 -2.20
CA HIS A 244 5.28 1.28 -1.63
C HIS A 244 3.80 1.68 -1.66
N LEU A 245 3.40 2.57 -0.75
CA LEU A 245 2.03 3.10 -0.73
C LEU A 245 1.88 4.21 -1.79
N HIS A 246 0.91 4.04 -2.68
CA HIS A 246 0.61 5.01 -3.72
C HIS A 246 -0.88 5.34 -3.79
N ILE A 247 -1.16 6.57 -4.18
CA ILE A 247 -2.52 7.00 -4.54
C ILE A 247 -2.60 6.99 -6.05
N PHE A 248 -3.60 6.29 -6.57
CA PHE A 248 -4.00 6.39 -7.97
C PHE A 248 -5.37 7.02 -8.07
N GLU A 249 -5.56 7.81 -9.11
CA GLU A 249 -6.83 8.44 -9.40
C GLU A 249 -7.28 8.23 -10.84
N ARG A 250 -8.59 8.25 -11.04
CA ARG A 250 -9.22 8.31 -12.35
C ARG A 250 -10.50 9.12 -12.29
N GLN A 251 -10.94 9.64 -13.43
CA GLN A 251 -12.30 10.13 -13.54
C GLN A 251 -13.28 8.95 -13.51
N VAL A 252 -14.42 9.11 -12.85
CA VAL A 252 -15.49 8.11 -12.85
C VAL A 252 -15.89 7.79 -14.30
N GLY A 253 -15.97 6.49 -14.61
CA GLY A 253 -16.29 5.99 -15.96
C GLY A 253 -15.12 5.96 -16.95
N LYS A 254 -13.93 6.42 -16.57
CA LYS A 254 -12.71 6.23 -17.37
C LYS A 254 -11.98 4.94 -16.96
N HIS A 255 -11.17 4.41 -17.86
CA HIS A 255 -10.42 3.17 -17.61
C HIS A 255 -9.01 3.44 -17.03
N SER A 256 -8.38 4.54 -17.43
CA SER A 256 -7.00 4.85 -17.10
C SER A 256 -6.87 5.41 -15.68
N TRP A 257 -5.95 4.83 -14.92
CA TRP A 257 -5.55 5.29 -13.60
C TRP A 257 -4.20 6.00 -13.68
N TRP A 258 -4.05 7.08 -12.93
CA TRP A 258 -2.83 7.87 -12.88
C TRP A 258 -2.35 8.02 -11.43
N PRO A 259 -1.05 7.88 -11.16
CA PRO A 259 -0.53 8.05 -9.82
C PRO A 259 -0.50 9.54 -9.47
N THR A 260 -1.05 9.87 -8.32
CA THR A 260 -0.94 11.21 -7.72
C THR A 260 0.34 11.33 -6.89
N THR A 261 0.80 10.21 -6.33
CA THR A 261 2.08 10.10 -5.61
C THR A 261 3.23 9.82 -6.59
N LYS A 262 4.44 10.26 -6.24
CA LYS A 262 5.62 10.08 -7.09
C LYS A 262 6.19 8.67 -6.95
N LEU A 263 6.46 8.00 -8.07
CA LEU A 263 7.31 6.81 -8.12
C LEU A 263 8.79 7.24 -8.04
N ASN A 264 9.66 6.45 -7.43
CA ASN A 264 11.10 6.70 -7.19
C ASN A 264 11.45 7.91 -6.29
N ALA A 265 10.45 8.57 -5.72
CA ALA A 265 10.63 9.68 -4.78
C ALA A 265 9.65 9.52 -3.60
N GLU A 266 9.48 8.29 -3.13
CA GLU A 266 8.49 7.91 -2.12
C GLU A 266 8.72 8.63 -0.80
N ASN A 267 9.98 8.96 -0.49
CA ASN A 267 10.36 9.78 0.65
C ASN A 267 9.64 11.15 0.70
N THR A 268 9.11 11.64 -0.43
CA THR A 268 8.36 12.89 -0.53
C THR A 268 6.84 12.73 -0.50
N ASN A 269 6.32 11.49 -0.47
CA ASN A 269 4.89 11.21 -0.56
C ASN A 269 4.14 11.27 0.78
N ALA A 270 4.84 11.41 1.91
CA ALA A 270 4.24 11.29 3.24
C ALA A 270 3.05 12.23 3.46
N ALA A 271 3.20 13.52 3.13
CA ALA A 271 2.17 14.53 3.33
C ALA A 271 0.90 14.24 2.51
N ILE A 272 1.06 13.96 1.20
CA ILE A 272 -0.09 13.67 0.32
C ILE A 272 -0.80 12.36 0.69
N LEU A 273 -0.05 11.34 1.14
CA LEU A 273 -0.61 10.08 1.64
C LEU A 273 -1.43 10.30 2.91
N LEU A 274 -0.85 10.99 3.90
CA LEU A 274 -1.50 11.23 5.17
C LEU A 274 -2.70 12.19 5.03
N ASP A 275 -2.64 13.17 4.13
CA ASP A 275 -3.77 14.05 3.81
C ASP A 275 -4.95 13.25 3.25
N PHE A 276 -4.71 12.37 2.27
CA PHE A 276 -5.74 11.49 1.72
C PHE A 276 -6.35 10.57 2.78
N MET A 277 -5.50 9.93 3.60
CA MET A 277 -5.95 9.02 4.65
C MET A 277 -6.76 9.74 5.74
N ARG A 278 -6.37 10.95 6.14
CA ARG A 278 -7.09 11.73 7.15
C ARG A 278 -8.36 12.38 6.62
N ARG A 279 -8.28 13.11 5.51
CA ARG A 279 -9.39 13.94 5.02
C ARG A 279 -10.43 13.13 4.25
N ASP A 280 -9.98 12.35 3.27
CA ASP A 280 -10.87 11.68 2.33
C ASP A 280 -11.34 10.31 2.87
N LEU A 281 -10.42 9.52 3.44
CA LEU A 281 -10.72 8.21 4.02
C LEU A 281 -11.21 8.27 5.47
N ARG A 282 -10.89 9.35 6.20
CA ARG A 282 -11.13 9.48 7.66
C ARG A 282 -10.56 8.32 8.48
N LEU A 283 -9.46 7.73 8.01
CA LEU A 283 -8.82 6.55 8.59
C LEU A 283 -8.43 6.75 10.06
N PHE A 284 -8.03 7.97 10.42
CA PHE A 284 -7.58 8.33 11.76
C PHE A 284 -8.63 9.11 12.56
N GLY A 285 -9.89 9.09 12.16
CA GLY A 285 -10.93 9.95 12.74
C GLY A 285 -11.09 9.82 14.26
N GLU A 286 -11.11 8.59 14.79
CA GLU A 286 -11.19 8.37 16.25
C GLU A 286 -9.93 8.88 16.96
N LEU A 287 -8.75 8.58 16.41
CA LEU A 287 -7.48 9.06 16.95
C LEU A 287 -7.43 10.59 16.99
N ASP A 288 -7.88 11.25 15.92
CA ASP A 288 -7.86 12.71 15.80
C ASP A 288 -8.78 13.38 16.84
N VAL A 289 -9.94 12.79 17.14
CA VAL A 289 -10.80 13.25 18.24
C VAL A 289 -10.06 13.16 19.58
N ARG A 290 -9.36 12.06 19.86
CA ARG A 290 -8.59 11.89 21.11
C ARG A 290 -7.43 12.88 21.21
N LEU A 291 -6.69 13.09 20.12
CA LEU A 291 -5.59 14.05 20.06
C LEU A 291 -6.08 15.49 20.30
N GLN A 292 -7.24 15.86 19.74
CA GLN A 292 -7.85 17.17 19.96
C GLN A 292 -8.31 17.37 21.41
N GLN A 293 -8.93 16.36 22.01
CA GLN A 293 -9.32 16.38 23.42
C GLN A 293 -8.10 16.66 24.31
N PHE A 294 -6.99 15.97 24.08
CA PHE A 294 -5.76 16.21 24.83
C PHE A 294 -5.20 17.62 24.64
N ALA A 295 -5.13 18.11 23.40
CA ALA A 295 -4.63 19.45 23.12
C ALA A 295 -5.45 20.55 23.82
N LEU A 296 -6.77 20.36 23.92
CA LEU A 296 -7.65 21.26 24.66
C LEU A 296 -7.37 21.23 26.17
N VAL A 297 -7.16 20.03 26.73
CA VAL A 297 -6.83 19.86 28.15
C VAL A 297 -5.46 20.48 28.48
N GLU A 298 -4.42 20.26 27.67
CA GLU A 298 -3.10 20.90 27.84
C GLU A 298 -3.22 22.43 27.85
N LYS A 299 -4.00 23.00 26.92
CA LYS A 299 -4.22 24.44 26.81
C LYS A 299 -4.92 25.02 28.04
N LEU A 300 -5.90 24.29 28.60
CA LEU A 300 -6.60 24.70 29.81
C LEU A 300 -5.70 24.59 31.06
N ALA A 301 -4.89 23.53 31.15
CA ALA A 301 -3.93 23.36 32.25
C ALA A 301 -2.87 24.47 32.26
N GLY A 302 -2.29 24.81 31.11
CA GLY A 302 -1.31 25.90 30.99
C GLY A 302 -1.89 27.27 31.35
N LYS A 303 -3.17 27.54 30.99
CA LYS A 303 -3.87 28.76 31.41
C LYS A 303 -4.10 28.81 32.93
N LYS A 304 -4.42 27.69 33.56
CA LYS A 304 -4.60 27.59 35.02
C LYS A 304 -3.27 27.70 35.77
N GLN A 305 -2.18 27.16 35.22
CA GLN A 305 -0.82 27.26 35.79
C GLN A 305 -0.31 28.69 35.80
N ALA A 306 -0.68 29.51 34.81
CA ALA A 306 -0.39 30.94 34.80
C ALA A 306 -1.15 31.75 35.88
N TYR A 307 -2.15 31.15 36.53
CA TYR A 307 -3.02 31.80 37.53
C TYR A 307 -2.91 31.20 38.95
N SER A 308 -2.12 30.14 39.19
CA SER A 308 -2.03 29.49 40.51
C SER A 308 -0.82 28.57 40.65
N SER A 309 -0.15 28.64 41.81
CA SER A 309 0.93 27.73 42.28
C SER A 309 0.42 26.41 42.88
N LEU A 310 -0.87 26.08 42.74
CA LEU A 310 -1.48 24.84 43.22
C LEU A 310 -2.09 24.06 42.06
N ILE A 311 -1.26 23.27 41.39
CA ILE A 311 -1.76 22.25 40.46
C ILE A 311 -1.89 20.92 41.21
N SER A 312 -3.12 20.41 41.26
CA SER A 312 -3.53 19.15 41.89
C SER A 312 -2.88 17.94 41.22
N LEU A 313 -2.82 16.81 41.95
CA LEU A 313 -2.40 15.50 41.44
C LEU A 313 -3.12 15.09 40.14
N GLU A 314 -4.32 15.61 39.86
CA GLU A 314 -5.08 15.30 38.64
C GLU A 314 -4.35 15.75 37.38
N ALA A 315 -3.68 16.90 37.38
CA ALA A 315 -2.92 17.33 36.20
C ALA A 315 -1.71 16.44 35.90
N LYS A 316 -1.17 15.75 36.92
CA LYS A 316 -0.10 14.75 36.74
C LYS A 316 -0.61 13.44 36.12
N ASN A 317 -1.90 13.13 36.27
CA ASN A 317 -2.50 11.88 35.78
C ASN A 317 -3.13 12.00 34.37
N ILE A 318 -3.38 13.22 33.87
CA ILE A 318 -4.00 13.45 32.55
C ILE A 318 -3.19 12.83 31.39
N PRO A 319 -1.85 12.96 31.32
CA PRO A 319 -1.07 12.32 30.25
C PRO A 319 -1.23 10.80 30.25
N ALA A 320 -1.23 10.16 31.43
CA ALA A 320 -1.40 8.72 31.57
C ALA A 320 -2.80 8.24 31.14
N GLN A 321 -3.85 8.99 31.49
CA GLN A 321 -5.23 8.67 31.06
C GLN A 321 -5.40 8.80 29.55
N VAL A 322 -4.86 9.85 28.94
CA VAL A 322 -4.94 10.02 27.48
C VAL A 322 -4.15 8.95 26.76
N LEU A 323 -2.95 8.61 27.23
CA LEU A 323 -2.19 7.49 26.68
C LEU A 323 -2.99 6.18 26.76
N ALA A 324 -3.65 5.91 27.90
CA ALA A 324 -4.50 4.73 28.04
C ALA A 324 -5.67 4.73 27.05
N GLU A 325 -6.33 5.87 26.82
CA GLU A 325 -7.42 5.98 25.84
C GLU A 325 -6.91 5.82 24.40
N MET A 326 -5.75 6.37 24.07
CA MET A 326 -5.12 6.18 22.75
C MET A 326 -4.80 4.71 22.48
N SER A 327 -4.39 3.95 23.50
CA SER A 327 -4.12 2.52 23.34
C SER A 327 -5.34 1.70 22.94
N ARG A 328 -6.55 2.21 23.20
CA ARG A 328 -7.84 1.57 22.89
C ARG A 328 -8.39 1.95 21.52
N VAL A 329 -7.88 3.01 20.91
CA VAL A 329 -8.28 3.42 19.55
C VAL A 329 -7.87 2.32 18.59
N HIS A 330 -8.79 1.90 17.73
CA HIS A 330 -8.46 1.03 16.61
C HIS A 330 -8.37 1.88 15.34
N ILE A 331 -7.51 1.50 14.41
CA ILE A 331 -7.41 2.17 13.10
C ILE A 331 -7.86 1.17 12.05
N TRP A 332 -8.95 1.47 11.35
CA TRP A 332 -9.49 0.61 10.32
C TRP A 332 -10.26 1.39 9.27
N ILE A 333 -10.37 0.80 8.08
CA ILE A 333 -11.25 1.29 7.03
C ILE A 333 -12.61 0.65 7.26
N SER A 334 -13.66 1.47 7.33
CA SER A 334 -15.03 0.98 7.57
C SER A 334 -15.59 0.15 6.41
N ASN A 335 -15.12 0.38 5.18
CA ASN A 335 -15.53 -0.34 3.98
C ASN A 335 -14.30 -0.80 3.18
N GLU A 336 -13.95 -2.08 3.27
CA GLU A 336 -12.91 -2.64 2.39
C GLU A 336 -13.36 -2.54 0.93
N PRO A 337 -12.52 -1.97 0.04
CA PRO A 337 -12.88 -1.85 -1.35
C PRO A 337 -12.95 -3.24 -2.01
N SER A 338 -14.04 -3.50 -2.72
CA SER A 338 -14.11 -4.66 -3.61
C SER A 338 -13.08 -4.50 -4.74
N HIS A 339 -12.49 -5.60 -5.21
CA HIS A 339 -11.60 -5.57 -6.38
C HIS A 339 -12.32 -5.02 -7.63
N SER A 340 -13.64 -5.21 -7.69
CA SER A 340 -14.51 -4.62 -8.73
C SER A 340 -14.48 -3.08 -8.77
N TYR A 341 -13.92 -2.42 -7.76
CA TYR A 341 -13.69 -0.97 -7.77
C TYR A 341 -12.64 -0.55 -8.81
N LEU A 342 -11.73 -1.47 -9.17
CA LEU A 342 -10.78 -1.25 -10.26
C LEU A 342 -11.42 -1.46 -11.64
N ASP A 343 -12.56 -2.16 -11.72
CA ASP A 343 -13.29 -2.36 -12.97
C ASP A 343 -14.03 -1.08 -13.41
N SER A 344 -14.15 -0.92 -14.72
CA SER A 344 -14.80 0.24 -15.35
C SER A 344 -16.31 0.09 -15.52
N HIS A 345 -16.83 -1.14 -15.45
CA HIS A 345 -18.20 -1.47 -15.88
C HIS A 345 -19.23 -1.59 -14.73
N THR A 346 -18.82 -1.45 -13.47
CA THR A 346 -19.64 -1.89 -12.33
C THR A 346 -20.40 -0.81 -11.58
N TRP A 347 -20.40 0.46 -12.03
CA TRP A 347 -21.04 1.55 -11.28
C TRP A 347 -22.09 2.31 -12.09
N HIS A 348 -23.13 1.58 -12.46
CA HIS A 348 -24.48 2.11 -12.62
C HIS A 348 -25.44 1.23 -11.81
N ARG A 349 -25.66 1.58 -10.54
CA ARG A 349 -26.91 1.32 -9.80
C ARG A 349 -26.94 2.11 -8.52
#